data_AF-A0A7S1ML15-F1
#
_entry.id   AF-A0A7S1ML15-F1
#
_cell.length_a   1.000
_cell.length_b   1.000
_cell.length_c   1.000
_cell.angle_alpha   90.00
_cell.angle_beta   90.00
_cell.angle_gamma   90.00
#
_symmetry.space_group_name_H-M   'P 1'
#
loop_
_entity.id
_entity.type
_entity.pdbx_description
1 polymer ?
#
loop_
_entity_poly.entity_id
_entity_poly.type
_entity_poly.pdbx_seq_one_letter_code
_entity_poly.pdbx_strand_id
1 'polypeptide(L)'
;EPLGSSVSAPGIGDTLLPSTWHLAPTQADAAMARVFQLLAAACGMACAGAIHSNVDAEGRWNPYMKKPRNCREVTDADMCLLTYWFFNVSCKPHGGTYCLPAEDYKCEDITTETICKDAFRQYGLFCNEWNKGSCGAPAEFDLLAM
;
A
#
# COMPACT_ATOMS: atom_id res chain seq x y z
N GLU A 1 55.40 -16.60 18.16
CA GLU A 1 56.21 -15.75 19.08
C GLU A 1 56.11 -14.28 18.63
N PRO A 2 56.17 -13.32 19.56
CA PRO A 2 55.08 -12.37 19.87
C PRO A 2 55.45 -10.89 19.62
N LEU A 3 54.55 -9.89 19.79
CA LEU A 3 54.40 -9.03 21.00
C LEU A 3 53.23 -8.03 20.74
N GLY A 4 52.27 -7.88 21.65
CA GLY A 4 52.10 -6.67 22.49
C GLY A 4 51.09 -5.68 21.86
N SER A 5 50.03 -5.18 22.51
CA SER A 5 49.93 -4.77 23.91
C SER A 5 48.51 -4.80 24.45
N SER A 6 48.45 -5.21 25.72
CA SER A 6 47.39 -5.09 26.69
C SER A 6 47.16 -3.65 27.15
N VAL A 7 45.90 -3.26 27.33
CA VAL A 7 45.51 -2.30 28.37
C VAL A 7 44.41 -2.96 29.20
N SER A 8 44.78 -3.27 30.43
CA SER A 8 43.89 -3.75 31.48
C SER A 8 43.16 -2.56 32.10
N ALA A 9 41.85 -2.70 32.29
CA ALA A 9 41.11 -1.93 33.29
C ALA A 9 40.62 -2.88 34.40
N PRO A 10 40.66 -2.46 35.67
CA PRO A 10 40.45 -3.33 36.83
C PRO A 10 38.98 -3.65 37.08
N GLY A 11 38.79 -4.77 37.77
CA GLY A 11 37.51 -5.44 37.96
C GLY A 11 36.51 -4.77 38.90
N ILE A 12 35.27 -5.16 38.66
CA ILE A 12 34.13 -5.25 39.58
C ILE A 12 33.36 -6.47 39.05
N GLY A 13 33.42 -7.61 39.73
CA GLY A 13 32.43 -7.95 40.73
C GLY A 13 31.34 -8.80 40.07
N ASP A 14 31.34 -10.10 40.37
CA ASP A 14 30.29 -11.04 40.04
C ASP A 14 28.91 -10.47 40.43
N THR A 15 28.04 -10.23 39.46
CA THR A 15 26.61 -10.06 39.71
C THR A 15 25.82 -10.55 38.50
N LEU A 16 25.40 -11.81 38.60
CA LEU A 16 24.09 -12.33 38.21
C LEU A 16 23.41 -11.65 37.01
N LEU A 17 23.40 -12.36 35.88
CA LEU A 17 22.48 -12.15 34.76
C LEU A 17 21.02 -11.99 35.24
N PRO A 18 20.32 -10.92 34.83
CA PRO A 18 18.86 -10.94 34.74
C PRO A 18 18.44 -11.12 33.29
N SER A 19 17.75 -12.23 33.07
CA SER A 19 16.99 -12.55 31.86
C SER A 19 15.80 -11.60 31.70
N THR A 20 15.99 -10.39 31.19
CA THR A 20 14.88 -9.58 30.65
C THR A 20 15.41 -8.45 29.78
N TRP A 21 15.46 -8.67 28.46
CA TRP A 21 15.38 -7.57 27.51
C TRP A 21 13.90 -7.19 27.37
N HIS A 22 13.36 -6.50 28.37
CA HIS A 22 12.15 -5.70 28.17
C HIS A 22 12.64 -4.31 27.77
N LEU A 23 12.61 -4.04 26.46
CA LEU A 23 12.70 -2.67 25.95
C LEU A 23 11.52 -1.89 26.54
N ALA A 24 11.81 -1.03 27.51
CA ALA A 24 10.85 -0.08 28.04
C ALA A 24 10.40 0.84 26.89
N PRO A 25 9.08 1.01 26.66
CA PRO A 25 8.59 2.00 25.70
C PRO A 25 9.05 3.38 26.14
N THR A 26 9.73 4.07 25.24
CA THR A 26 10.19 5.45 25.45
C THR A 26 8.99 6.36 25.68
N GLN A 27 9.14 7.42 26.50
CA GLN A 27 8.08 8.39 26.82
C GLN A 27 7.40 9.05 25.60
N ALA A 28 7.90 8.86 24.38
CA ALA A 28 7.24 9.25 23.14
C ALA A 28 5.93 8.47 22.88
N ASP A 29 5.78 7.27 23.42
CA ASP A 29 4.64 6.37 23.16
C ASP A 29 3.35 6.80 23.90
N ALA A 30 3.48 7.41 25.09
CA ALA A 30 2.32 7.83 25.88
C ALA A 30 1.65 9.11 25.35
N ALA A 31 2.42 10.01 24.73
CA ALA A 31 1.90 11.24 24.17
C ALA A 31 1.11 10.98 22.88
N MET A 32 1.61 10.11 22.00
CA MET A 32 0.92 9.76 20.75
C MET A 32 -0.35 8.93 20.98
N ALA A 33 -0.36 8.06 22.00
CA ALA A 33 -1.56 7.32 22.39
C ALA A 33 -2.71 8.25 22.83
N ARG A 34 -2.40 9.35 23.53
CA ARG A 34 -3.42 10.34 23.96
C ARG A 34 -3.89 11.22 22.82
N VAL A 35 -3.03 11.54 21.85
CA VAL A 35 -3.43 12.25 20.64
C VAL A 35 -4.39 11.39 19.81
N PHE A 36 -4.14 10.08 19.70
CA PHE A 36 -5.07 9.14 19.06
C PHE A 36 -6.43 9.06 19.78
N GLN A 37 -6.44 8.99 21.11
CA GLN A 37 -7.69 8.95 21.89
C GLN A 37 -8.49 10.27 21.80
N LEU A 38 -7.81 11.42 21.77
CA LEU A 38 -8.46 12.72 21.63
C LEU A 38 -8.97 12.97 20.20
N LEU A 39 -8.25 12.50 19.17
CA LEU A 39 -8.71 12.55 17.78
C LEU A 39 -9.92 11.61 17.54
N ALA A 40 -9.92 10.42 18.14
CA ALA A 40 -11.05 9.49 18.07
C ALA A 40 -12.31 9.99 18.79
N ALA A 41 -12.16 10.84 19.82
CA ALA A 41 -13.29 11.46 20.51
C ALA A 41 -13.85 12.70 19.77
N ALA A 42 -13.02 13.39 18.97
CA ALA A 42 -13.43 14.55 18.16
C ALA A 42 -14.04 14.16 16.81
N CYS A 43 -13.59 13.03 16.23
CA CYS A 43 -14.28 12.39 15.12
C CYS A 43 -15.35 11.45 15.69
N GLY A 44 -16.55 11.97 15.96
CA GLY A 44 -17.72 11.12 16.21
C GLY A 44 -17.76 9.98 15.18
N MET A 45 -18.05 8.76 15.65
CA MET A 45 -17.95 7.46 14.96
C MET A 45 -18.54 7.42 13.53
N ALA A 46 -17.91 8.10 12.58
CA ALA A 46 -18.40 8.23 11.20
C ALA A 46 -17.27 8.04 10.16
N CYS A 47 -16.02 7.91 10.59
CA CYS A 47 -14.91 7.51 9.72
C CYS A 47 -14.73 5.99 9.64
N ALA A 48 -15.75 5.19 9.99
CA ALA A 48 -15.83 3.78 9.64
C ALA A 48 -16.35 3.62 8.19
N GLY A 49 -15.88 4.48 7.28
CA GLY A 49 -16.05 4.26 5.86
C GLY A 49 -15.31 2.99 5.51
N ALA A 50 -16.05 1.98 5.04
CA ALA A 50 -15.59 0.65 4.73
C ALA A 50 -14.34 0.67 3.86
N ILE A 51 -13.17 0.56 4.49
CA ILE A 51 -11.97 0.13 3.80
C ILE A 51 -12.16 -1.39 3.65
N HIS A 52 -12.43 -1.87 2.44
CA HIS A 52 -12.40 -3.29 2.10
C HIS A 52 -10.94 -3.79 2.09
N SER A 53 -10.18 -3.49 3.14
CA SER A 53 -8.80 -3.91 3.23
C SER A 53 -8.75 -5.37 3.62
N ASN A 54 -7.87 -6.13 2.99
CA ASN A 54 -7.66 -7.53 3.31
C ASN A 54 -6.77 -7.76 4.55
N VAL A 55 -6.80 -6.81 5.48
CA VAL A 55 -6.10 -6.86 6.77
C VAL A 55 -7.15 -6.97 7.88
N ASP A 56 -6.85 -7.77 8.90
CA ASP A 56 -7.71 -7.85 10.07
C ASP A 56 -7.64 -6.56 10.91
N ALA A 57 -8.46 -6.48 11.97
CA ALA A 57 -8.49 -5.32 12.88
C ALA A 57 -7.15 -5.05 13.60
N GLU A 58 -6.19 -5.98 13.52
CA GLU A 58 -4.85 -5.89 14.08
C GLU A 58 -3.79 -5.56 13.01
N GLY A 59 -4.22 -5.29 11.76
CA GLY A 59 -3.34 -4.98 10.65
C GLY A 59 -2.58 -6.18 10.11
N ARG A 60 -2.94 -7.42 10.50
CA ARG A 60 -2.33 -8.63 9.96
C ARG A 60 -2.93 -8.99 8.61
N TRP A 61 -2.04 -9.42 7.74
CA TRP A 61 -2.37 -9.94 6.43
C TRP A 61 -3.09 -11.28 6.52
N ASN A 62 -4.21 -11.42 5.81
CA ASN A 62 -4.93 -12.69 5.74
C ASN A 62 -4.07 -13.75 5.02
N PRO A 63 -3.66 -14.84 5.70
CA PRO A 63 -2.82 -15.87 5.09
C PRO A 63 -3.55 -16.73 4.04
N TYR A 64 -4.88 -16.63 3.95
CA TYR A 64 -5.69 -17.37 2.99
C TYR A 64 -5.89 -16.64 1.66
N MET A 65 -5.19 -15.52 1.46
CA MET A 65 -5.33 -14.76 0.22
C MET A 65 -4.72 -15.54 -0.93
N LYS A 66 -5.59 -15.99 -1.84
CA LYS A 66 -5.16 -16.70 -3.04
C LYS A 66 -4.35 -15.74 -3.91
N LYS A 67 -3.14 -16.15 -4.29
CA LYS A 67 -2.30 -15.42 -5.24
C LYS A 67 -3.10 -15.15 -6.53
N PRO A 68 -3.29 -13.89 -6.94
CA PRO A 68 -3.99 -13.57 -8.18
C PRO A 68 -3.15 -14.03 -9.37
N ARG A 69 -3.83 -14.48 -10.43
CA ARG A 69 -3.16 -14.84 -11.69
C ARG A 69 -2.82 -13.62 -12.54
N ASN A 70 -3.59 -12.55 -12.41
CA ASN A 70 -3.43 -11.29 -13.12
C ASN A 70 -4.11 -10.14 -12.35
N CYS A 71 -3.92 -8.91 -12.82
CA CYS A 71 -4.43 -7.71 -12.15
C CYS A 71 -5.95 -7.61 -12.12
N ARG A 72 -6.66 -8.28 -13.04
CA ARG A 72 -8.13 -8.28 -13.07
C ARG A 72 -8.76 -9.05 -11.91
N GLU A 73 -8.00 -9.94 -11.26
CA GLU A 73 -8.44 -10.66 -10.06
C GLU A 73 -8.28 -9.84 -8.77
N VAL A 74 -7.63 -8.66 -8.86
CA VAL A 74 -7.38 -7.78 -7.72
C VAL A 74 -8.37 -6.62 -7.80
N THR A 75 -9.40 -6.66 -6.97
CA THR A 75 -10.49 -5.68 -6.96
C THR A 75 -10.32 -4.59 -5.91
N ASP A 76 -9.49 -4.84 -4.90
CA ASP A 76 -9.12 -3.89 -3.86
C ASP A 76 -8.10 -2.86 -4.40
N ALA A 77 -8.44 -1.58 -4.31
CA ALA A 77 -7.64 -0.49 -4.84
C ALA A 77 -6.30 -0.32 -4.11
N ASP A 78 -6.29 -0.53 -2.79
CA ASP A 78 -5.08 -0.42 -1.97
C ASP A 78 -4.09 -1.54 -2.33
N MET A 79 -4.63 -2.67 -2.78
CA MET A 79 -3.83 -3.80 -3.20
C MET A 79 -3.11 -3.62 -4.54
N CYS A 80 -3.59 -2.76 -5.43
CA CYS A 80 -3.01 -2.60 -6.77
C CYS A 80 -1.52 -2.22 -6.77
N LEU A 81 -1.09 -1.43 -5.78
CA LEU A 81 0.30 -1.00 -5.64
C LEU A 81 1.17 -2.01 -4.86
N LEU A 82 0.52 -2.92 -4.14
CA LEU A 82 1.16 -3.88 -3.24
C LEU A 82 1.28 -5.29 -3.87
N THR A 83 0.54 -5.57 -4.94
CA THR A 83 0.54 -6.87 -5.63
C THR A 83 1.91 -7.34 -6.07
N TYR A 84 2.80 -6.43 -6.47
CA TYR A 84 4.17 -6.79 -6.82
C TYR A 84 4.92 -7.35 -5.61
N TRP A 85 4.82 -6.71 -4.46
CA TRP A 85 5.54 -7.10 -3.24
C TRP A 85 5.05 -8.42 -2.67
N PHE A 86 3.73 -8.65 -2.67
CA PHE A 86 3.15 -9.86 -2.08
C PHE A 86 3.06 -11.04 -3.04
N PHE A 87 2.78 -10.77 -4.31
CA PHE A 87 2.43 -11.82 -5.27
C PHE A 87 3.38 -11.89 -6.47
N ASN A 88 4.31 -10.94 -6.60
CA ASN A 88 5.15 -10.76 -7.79
C ASN A 88 4.31 -10.61 -9.07
N VAL A 89 3.21 -9.85 -8.97
CA VAL A 89 2.33 -9.49 -10.10
C VAL A 89 2.35 -7.99 -10.25
N SER A 90 2.89 -7.50 -11.36
CA SER A 90 2.96 -6.07 -11.65
C SER A 90 1.61 -5.57 -12.14
N CYS A 91 1.02 -4.62 -11.42
CA CYS A 91 -0.23 -3.95 -11.78
C CYS A 91 -0.04 -2.43 -11.79
N LYS A 92 -0.90 -1.75 -12.54
CA LYS A 92 -1.11 -0.31 -12.47
C LYS A 92 -2.14 0.02 -11.38
N PRO A 93 -2.30 1.31 -11.04
CA PRO A 93 -3.34 1.73 -10.10
C PRO A 93 -4.74 1.31 -10.55
N HIS A 94 -5.69 1.40 -9.62
CA HIS A 94 -7.04 0.88 -9.77
C HIS A 94 -7.81 1.56 -10.89
N GLY A 95 -8.38 0.78 -11.81
CA GLY A 95 -9.18 1.27 -12.94
C GLY A 95 -10.66 1.46 -12.63
N GLY A 96 -11.09 1.16 -11.40
CA GLY A 96 -12.47 1.34 -10.93
C GLY A 96 -13.11 0.07 -10.37
N THR A 97 -12.95 -1.07 -11.04
CA THR A 97 -13.44 -2.37 -10.56
C THR A 97 -12.30 -3.31 -10.21
N TYR A 98 -11.18 -3.16 -10.90
CA TYR A 98 -10.00 -3.99 -10.75
C TYR A 98 -8.74 -3.18 -11.03
N CYS A 99 -7.59 -3.73 -10.64
CA CYS A 99 -6.29 -3.14 -10.95
C CYS A 99 -5.98 -3.24 -12.44
N LEU A 100 -5.55 -2.15 -13.04
CA LEU A 100 -5.17 -2.15 -14.45
C LEU A 100 -3.92 -3.04 -14.67
N PRO A 101 -3.83 -3.76 -15.80
CA PRO A 101 -2.63 -4.52 -16.14
C PRO A 101 -1.42 -3.58 -16.30
N ALA A 102 -0.21 -4.07 -15.99
CA ALA A 102 1.02 -3.28 -16.12
C ALA A 102 1.27 -2.77 -17.55
N GLU A 103 0.88 -3.58 -18.53
CA GLU A 103 1.08 -3.38 -19.96
C GLU A 103 -0.27 -3.41 -20.67
N ASP A 104 -0.36 -2.75 -21.82
CA ASP A 104 -1.51 -2.76 -22.73
C ASP A 104 -2.87 -2.35 -22.13
N TYR A 105 -2.88 -1.65 -21.00
CA TYR A 105 -4.11 -1.10 -20.45
C TYR A 105 -4.65 0.03 -21.34
N LYS A 106 -5.96 0.03 -21.55
CA LYS A 106 -6.67 0.96 -22.45
C LYS A 106 -7.73 1.74 -21.69
N CYS A 107 -8.27 2.77 -22.33
CA CYS A 107 -9.40 3.52 -21.79
C CYS A 107 -10.58 2.60 -21.45
N GLU A 108 -10.84 1.59 -22.28
CA GLU A 108 -11.92 0.61 -22.07
C GLU A 108 -11.78 -0.22 -20.79
N ASP A 109 -10.56 -0.34 -20.24
CA ASP A 109 -10.35 -1.02 -18.96
C ASP A 109 -10.75 -0.15 -17.75
N ILE A 110 -10.97 1.15 -17.96
CA ILE A 110 -11.42 2.08 -16.93
C ILE A 110 -12.94 2.00 -16.78
N THR A 111 -13.40 1.59 -15.61
CA THR A 111 -14.81 1.35 -15.29
C THR A 111 -15.42 2.42 -14.39
N THR A 112 -14.70 3.51 -14.12
CA THR A 112 -15.19 4.63 -13.30
C THR A 112 -15.04 5.96 -14.03
N GLU A 113 -16.11 6.75 -14.07
CA GLU A 113 -16.16 8.05 -14.75
C GLU A 113 -15.09 9.02 -14.24
N THR A 114 -14.93 9.14 -12.91
CA THR A 114 -13.93 10.04 -12.31
C THR A 114 -12.51 9.68 -12.76
N ILE A 115 -12.20 8.38 -12.80
CA ILE A 115 -10.91 7.86 -13.24
C ILE A 115 -10.71 8.14 -14.74
N CYS A 116 -11.76 7.98 -15.55
CA CYS A 116 -11.73 8.28 -16.98
C CYS A 116 -11.43 9.77 -17.25
N LYS A 117 -12.07 10.68 -16.51
CA LYS A 117 -11.86 12.13 -16.66
C LYS A 117 -10.42 12.55 -16.36
N ASP A 118 -9.76 11.85 -15.44
CA ASP A 118 -8.37 12.09 -15.06
C ASP A 118 -7.38 11.09 -15.69
N ALA A 119 -7.81 10.31 -16.69
CA ALA A 119 -7.02 9.20 -17.22
C ALA A 119 -5.65 9.65 -17.79
N PHE A 120 -5.60 10.85 -18.38
CA PHE A 120 -4.34 11.42 -18.87
C PHE A 120 -3.38 11.75 -17.72
N ARG A 121 -3.89 12.36 -16.64
CA ARG A 121 -3.06 12.76 -15.49
C ARG A 121 -2.58 11.56 -14.68
N GLN A 122 -3.43 10.55 -14.54
CA GLN A 122 -3.13 9.37 -13.72
C GLN A 122 -2.34 8.30 -14.49
N TYR A 123 -2.66 8.11 -15.77
CA TYR A 123 -2.17 6.96 -16.54
C TYR A 123 -1.52 7.31 -17.88
N GLY A 124 -1.49 8.60 -18.26
CA GLY A 124 -1.00 9.03 -19.57
C GLY A 124 -1.89 8.59 -20.74
N LEU A 125 -3.14 8.22 -20.47
CA LEU A 125 -4.08 7.80 -21.51
C LEU A 125 -4.88 8.98 -22.05
N PHE A 126 -4.90 9.13 -23.37
CA PHE A 126 -5.84 10.00 -24.05
C PHE A 126 -7.14 9.24 -24.27
N CYS A 127 -8.07 9.40 -23.34
CA CYS A 127 -9.40 8.83 -23.45
C CYS A 127 -10.40 9.86 -23.96
N ASN A 128 -11.41 9.37 -24.66
CA ASN A 128 -12.59 10.15 -24.99
C ASN A 128 -13.47 10.33 -23.73
N GLU A 129 -14.55 11.07 -23.89
CA GLU A 129 -15.53 11.26 -22.82
C GLU A 129 -16.14 9.94 -22.33
N TRP A 130 -16.56 9.96 -21.07
CA TRP A 130 -17.30 8.86 -20.47
C TRP A 130 -18.69 8.75 -21.12
N ASN A 131 -19.04 7.55 -21.60
CA ASN A 131 -20.31 7.31 -22.27
C ASN A 131 -20.87 5.93 -21.93
N LYS A 132 -22.18 5.87 -21.63
CA LYS A 132 -22.95 4.63 -21.35
C LYS A 132 -22.29 3.66 -20.35
N GLY A 133 -21.56 4.18 -19.37
CA GLY A 133 -20.90 3.35 -18.35
C GLY A 133 -19.52 2.82 -18.74
N SER A 134 -18.90 3.39 -19.78
CA SER A 134 -17.56 3.04 -20.23
C SER A 134 -16.74 4.28 -20.58
N CYS A 135 -15.43 4.19 -20.39
CA CYS A 135 -14.51 5.23 -20.81
C CYS A 135 -14.18 5.03 -22.29
N GLY A 136 -14.46 6.04 -23.12
CA GLY A 136 -14.29 5.91 -24.56
C GLY A 136 -12.83 5.73 -24.94
N ALA A 137 -12.54 4.75 -25.79
CA ALA A 137 -11.28 4.70 -26.52
C ALA A 137 -11.10 6.02 -27.28
N PRO A 138 -9.86 6.54 -27.41
CA PRO A 138 -9.62 7.66 -28.30
C PRO A 138 -10.17 7.29 -29.68
N ALA A 139 -10.75 8.27 -30.37
CA ALA A 139 -11.03 8.07 -31.79
C ALA A 139 -9.69 7.67 -32.40
N GLU A 140 -9.65 6.51 -33.06
CA GLU A 140 -8.46 5.98 -33.72
C GLU A 140 -7.87 7.12 -34.52
N PHE A 141 -6.81 7.73 -33.98
CA PHE A 141 -6.16 8.84 -34.65
C PHE A 141 -5.55 8.17 -35.86
N ASP A 142 -6.19 8.39 -37.00
CA ASP A 142 -5.73 8.07 -38.33
C ASP A 142 -4.24 8.45 -38.39
N LEU A 143 -3.37 7.48 -38.11
CA LEU A 143 -1.92 7.62 -38.05
C LEU A 143 -1.32 7.84 -39.47
N LEU A 144 -2.18 8.24 -40.42
CA LEU A 144 -1.88 8.58 -41.81
C LEU A 144 -1.94 10.09 -42.10
N ALA A 145 -2.11 10.95 -41.10
CA ALA A 145 -2.14 12.40 -41.29
C ALA A 145 -0.92 13.13 -40.70
N MET A 146 0.30 12.66 -40.97
CA MET A 146 1.54 13.47 -40.90
C MET A 146 2.54 13.08 -41.98
#